data_AF-A0A7J9Q009-F1
#
_entry.id   AF-A0A7J9Q009-F1
#
_cell.length_a   1.000
_cell.length_b   1.000
_cell.length_c   1.000
_cell.angle_alpha   90.00
_cell.angle_beta   90.00
_cell.angle_gamma   90.00
#
_symmetry.space_group_name_H-M   'P 1'
#
loop_
_entity.id
_entity.type
_entity.pdbx_description
1 polymer ?
#
loop_
_entity_poly.entity_id
_entity_poly.type
_entity_poly.pdbx_seq_one_letter_code
_entity_poly.pdbx_strand_id
1 'polypeptide(L)' 'MKFVRLGLLTWKDVRLQKGATVRDLKRVFKLTQYYNVYRCKTEIMLNYNQDIFKLLEEGEFLEISPPFML' A
#
# COMPACT_ATOMS: atom_id res chain seq x y z
N MET A 1 14.21 -0.34 8.75
CA MET A 1 13.57 0.18 7.53
C MET A 1 13.21 -1.02 6.68
N LYS A 2 12.01 -1.07 6.08
CA LYS A 2 11.60 -2.15 5.18
C LYS A 2 11.31 -1.59 3.80
N PHE A 3 11.69 -2.31 2.75
CA PHE A 3 11.35 -1.97 1.37
C PHE A 3 10.10 -2.75 0.95
N VAL A 4 9.13 -2.03 0.40
CA VAL A 4 7.91 -2.58 -0.18
C VAL A 4 7.72 -1.98 -1.55
N ARG A 5 7.32 -2.80 -2.52
CA ARG A 5 7.07 -2.34 -3.88
C ARG A 5 5.58 -2.14 -4.09
N LEU A 6 5.22 -1.01 -4.68
CA LEU A 6 3.85 -0.64 -5.00
C LEU A 6 3.58 -0.78 -6.50
N GLY A 7 2.48 -1.44 -6.84
CA GLY A 7 1.91 -1.45 -8.18
C GLY A 7 0.82 -0.39 -8.32
N LEU A 8 1.10 0.69 -9.05
CA LEU A 8 0.09 1.66 -9.52
C LEU A 8 0.47 2.11 -10.94
N LEU A 9 0.13 1.31 -11.96
CA LEU A 9 0.47 1.52 -13.39
C LEU A 9 1.99 1.66 -13.71
N THR A 10 2.84 1.87 -12.70
CA THR A 10 4.30 1.91 -12.71
C THR A 10 4.77 1.37 -11.36
N TRP A 11 5.76 0.48 -11.38
CA TRP A 11 6.33 -0.09 -10.17
C TRP A 11 7.22 0.93 -9.48
N LYS A 12 6.94 1.23 -8.21
CA LYS A 12 7.81 2.10 -7.39
C LYS A 12 8.18 1.42 -6.09
N ASP A 13 9.47 1.39 -5.81
CA ASP A 13 9.99 0.92 -4.54
C ASP A 13 9.84 2.03 -3.49
N VAL A 14 9.26 1.68 -2.33
CA VAL A 14 8.96 2.62 -1.25
C VAL A 14 9.64 2.16 0.02
N ARG A 15 10.27 3.11 0.71
CA ARG A 15 10.81 2.88 2.05
C ARG A 15 9.71 3.11 3.08
N LEU A 16 9.30 2.04 3.76
CA LEU A 16 8.37 2.13 4.87
C LEU A 16 9.12 2.38 6.18
N GLN A 17 8.65 3.38 6.92
CA GLN A 17 9.07 3.64 8.28
C GLN A 17 8.23 2.82 9.27
N LYS A 18 8.76 2.60 10.47
CA LYS A 18 8.06 1.87 11.53
C LYS A 18 6.79 2.64 11.91
N GLY A 19 5.64 1.97 11.88
CA GLY A 19 4.33 2.58 12.14
C GLY A 19 3.69 3.28 10.94
N ALA A 20 4.27 3.16 9.74
CA ALA A 20 3.62 3.64 8.53
C ALA A 20 2.26 2.97 8.34
N THR A 21 1.25 3.75 7.95
CA THR A 21 -0.12 3.28 7.70
C THR A 21 -0.53 3.41 6.23
N VAL A 22 -1.65 2.78 5.85
CA VAL A 22 -2.26 2.95 4.51
C VAL A 22 -2.54 4.43 4.21
N ARG A 23 -2.95 5.21 5.22
CA ARG A 23 -3.12 6.66 5.13
C ARG A 23 -1.83 7.37 4.70
N ASP A 24 -0.71 7.02 5.31
CA ASP A 24 0.58 7.66 5.01
C ASP A 24 1.03 7.31 3.58
N LEU A 25 0.81 6.06 3.18
CA LEU A 25 1.04 5.60 1.82
C LEU A 25 0.21 6.43 0.82
N LYS A 26 -1.10 6.58 1.04
CA LYS A 26 -1.97 7.40 0.19
C LYS A 26 -1.48 8.86 0.09
N ARG A 27 -1.00 9.45 1.20
CA ARG A 27 -0.44 10.81 1.20
C ARG A 27 0.83 10.93 0.36
N VAL A 28 1.77 9.98 0.48
CA VAL A 28 3.02 9.97 -0.29
C VAL A 28 2.75 9.91 -1.79
N PHE A 29 1.76 9.11 -2.20
CA PHE A 29 1.39 8.93 -3.61
C PHE A 29 0.37 9.96 -4.12
N LYS A 30 -0.02 10.95 -3.29
CA LYS A 30 -1.07 11.94 -3.61
C LYS A 30 -2.36 11.27 -4.11
N LEU A 31 -2.68 10.11 -3.55
CA LEU A 31 -3.86 9.34 -3.92
C LEU A 31 -5.08 9.88 -3.20
N THR A 32 -6.21 9.91 -3.91
CA THR A 32 -7.48 10.25 -3.29
C THR A 32 -7.86 9.17 -2.27
N GLN A 33 -8.70 9.53 -1.31
CA GLN A 33 -9.17 8.59 -0.28
C GLN A 33 -9.84 7.34 -0.87
N TYR A 34 -10.37 7.46 -2.08
CA TYR A 34 -11.12 6.42 -2.75
C TYR A 34 -10.27 5.26 -3.29
N TYR A 35 -8.95 5.42 -3.44
CA TYR A 35 -8.11 4.29 -3.87
C TYR A 35 -8.11 3.18 -2.83
N ASN A 36 -8.30 1.94 -3.25
CA ASN A 36 -8.16 0.78 -2.39
C ASN A 36 -6.70 0.31 -2.42
N VAL A 37 -6.22 -0.16 -1.28
CA VAL A 37 -4.86 -0.71 -1.16
C VAL A 37 -5.00 -2.17 -0.76
N TYR A 38 -4.45 -3.06 -1.57
CA TYR A 38 -4.52 -4.50 -1.40
C TYR A 38 -3.14 -5.07 -1.14
N ARG A 39 -3.08 -6.14 -0.36
CA ARG A 39 -1.88 -6.97 -0.26
C ARG A 39 -1.92 -8.01 -1.37
N CYS A 40 -0.99 -7.96 -2.33
CA CYS A 40 -1.02 -8.83 -3.52
C CYS A 40 -1.02 -10.33 -3.17
N LYS A 41 -0.32 -10.73 -2.10
CA LYS A 41 -0.21 -12.16 -1.70
C LYS A 41 -1.54 -12.77 -1.26
N THR A 42 -2.42 -11.98 -0.66
CA THR A 42 -3.65 -12.48 -0.03
C THR A 42 -4.91 -11.87 -0.64
N GLU A 43 -4.77 -10.91 -1.56
CA GLU A 43 -5.85 -10.12 -2.15
C GLU A 43 -6.74 -9.41 -1.09
N ILE A 44 -6.20 -9.23 0.11
CA ILE A 44 -6.93 -8.60 1.23
C ILE A 44 -6.80 -7.08 1.10
N MET A 45 -7.94 -6.40 1.11
CA MET A 45 -8.00 -4.94 1.21
C MET A 45 -7.55 -4.48 2.60
N LEU A 46 -6.63 -3.52 2.64
CA LEU A 46 -6.09 -2.97 3.86
C LEU A 46 -6.90 -1.75 4.34
N ASN A 47 -7.13 -1.70 5.65
CA ASN A 47 -7.84 -0.62 6.30
C ASN A 47 -7.00 0.67 6.34
N TYR A 48 -7.67 1.82 6.32
CA TYR A 48 -7.03 3.14 6.21
C TYR A 48 -6.00 3.45 7.31
N ASN A 49 -6.25 3.00 8.54
CA ASN A 49 -5.37 3.20 9.70
C ASN A 49 -4.48 1.98 10.00
N GLN A 50 -4.45 1.00 9.10
CA GLN A 50 -3.74 -0.25 9.34
C GLN A 50 -2.23 -0.03 9.19
N ASP A 51 -1.46 -0.53 10.16
CA ASP A 51 0.01 -0.47 10.17
C ASP A 51 0.59 -1.44 9.13
N ILE A 52 0.95 -0.89 7.97
CA ILE A 52 1.48 -1.65 6.85
C ILE A 52 2.91 -2.14 7.11
N PHE A 53 3.65 -1.48 7.99
CA PHE A 53 5.03 -1.90 8.32
C PHE A 53 5.06 -3.21 9.11
N LYS A 54 4.06 -3.43 9.98
CA LYS A 54 3.90 -4.70 10.70
C LYS A 54 3.38 -5.82 9.81
N LEU A 55 2.49 -5.50 8.87
CA LEU A 55 1.84 -6.50 8.01
C LEU A 55 2.73 -7.01 6.89
N LEU A 56 3.53 -6.12 6.31
CA LEU A 56 4.32 -6.45 5.14
C LEU A 56 5.67 -7.02 5.54
N GLU A 57 5.98 -8.16 4.93
CA GLU A 57 7.31 -8.74 4.94
C GLU A 57 8.16 -8.08 3.86
N GLU A 58 9.48 -8.19 4.01
CA GLU A 58 10.41 -7.60 3.06
C GLU A 58 10.29 -8.28 1.70
N GLY A 59 10.12 -7.50 0.64
CA GLY A 59 9.87 -8.03 -0.71
C GLY A 59 8.38 -8.29 -1.03
N GLU A 60 7.46 -8.04 -0.10
CA GLU A 60 6.04 -8.09 -0.42
C GLU A 60 5.56 -6.87 -1.22
N PHE A 61 4.46 -7.09 -1.95
CA PHE A 61 3.86 -6.13 -2.85
C PHE A 61 2.50 -5.66 -2.33
N LEU A 62 2.28 -4.37 -2.53
CA LEU A 62 0.99 -3.74 -2.35
C LEU A 62 0.47 -3.30 -3.72
N GLU A 63 -0.79 -3.59 -3.98
CA GLU A 63 -1.50 -3.10 -5.14
C GLU A 63 -2.38 -1.94 -4.73
N ILE A 64 -2.37 -0.87 -5.53
CA ILE A 64 -3.28 0.24 -5.34
C ILE A 64 -4.19 0.32 -6.55
N SER A 65 -5.49 0.18 -6.31
CA SER A 65 -6.50 0.14 -7.37
C SER A 65 -7.56 1.21 -7.12
N PRO A 66 -8.08 1.86 -8.17
CA PRO A 66 -9.18 2.80 -8.04
C PRO A 66 -10.43 2.08 -7.46
N PRO A 67 -11.33 2.81 -6.79
CA PRO A 67 -12.54 2.26 -6.13
C PRO A 67 -13.52 1.54 -7.07
N PHE A 68 -13.50 1.85 -8.38
CA PHE A 68 -14.54 1.48 -9.34
C PHE A 68 -13.98 0.70 -10.55
N MET A 69 -13.12 -0.30 -10.36
CA MET A 69 -12.96 -1.31 -11.43
C MET A 69 -14.11 -2.31 -11.33
N LEU A 70 -15.18 -2.04 -12.08
CA LEU A 70 -16.18 -3.02 -12.52
C LEU A 70 -15.64 -3.81 -13.72
#